data_AF-A0A4Q4UTD9-F1
#
_entry.id   AF-A0A4Q4UTD9-F1
#
_cell.length_a   1.000
_cell.length_b   1.000
_cell.length_c   1.000
_cell.angle_alpha   90.00
_cell.angle_beta   90.00
_cell.angle_gamma   90.00
#
_symmetry.space_group_name_H-M   'P 1'
#
loop_
_entity.id
_entity.type
_entity.pdbx_description
1 polymer ?
#
loop_
_entity_poly.entity_id
_entity_poly.type
_entity_poly.pdbx_seq_one_letter_code
_entity_poly.pdbx_strand_id
1 'polypeptide(L)'
;MPIHGALGELSFPYRQSREGFFGAKTATLNFCEEASTRISRAYTWRTEYADQWFQDYAMSYWCAEVCNTLTNILFLWLGSRGIRSAYRNCHPSVFIVGFVGYTVVGLGSTLFHATLKYPMQLVDELSMIYTTCLMCFATFSYARSTVFSYLLGTVLTGLAWFITVRTAPV
;
A
#
# COMPACT_ATOMS: atom_id res chain seq x y z
N MET A 1 43.47 8.69 23.26
CA MET A 1 42.34 7.76 23.45
C MET A 1 41.09 8.43 22.89
N PRO A 2 40.60 8.08 21.69
CA PRO A 2 39.36 8.66 21.18
C PRO A 2 38.16 7.77 21.53
N ILE A 3 37.18 8.41 22.13
CA ILE A 3 35.85 7.92 22.55
C ILE A 3 34.92 7.86 21.33
N HIS A 4 35.13 6.89 20.43
CA HIS A 4 34.26 6.64 19.26
C HIS A 4 33.54 5.28 19.30
N GLY A 5 33.49 4.61 20.45
CA GLY A 5 33.22 3.17 20.50
C GLY A 5 31.80 2.69 20.80
N ALA A 6 30.80 3.54 21.07
CA ALA A 6 29.54 3.03 21.66
C ALA A 6 28.26 3.26 20.85
N LEU A 7 28.25 4.18 19.87
CA LEU A 7 27.05 4.49 19.08
C LEU A 7 27.22 4.21 17.57
N GLY A 8 28.40 3.77 17.13
CA GLY A 8 28.69 3.46 15.72
C GLY A 8 28.24 2.05 15.27
N GLU A 9 27.85 1.18 16.20
CA GLU A 9 27.58 -0.23 15.92
C GLU A 9 26.16 -0.72 16.28
N LEU A 10 25.19 0.19 16.48
CA LEU A 10 23.78 -0.22 16.43
C LEU A 10 23.32 -0.41 14.97
N SER A 11 24.09 -1.19 14.23
CA SER A 11 23.73 -1.71 12.92
C SER A 11 22.96 -3.00 13.19
N PHE A 12 21.65 -2.99 13.04
CA PHE A 12 20.92 -4.25 12.92
C PHE A 12 21.55 -5.05 11.77
N PRO A 13 22.00 -6.30 12.00
CA PRO A 13 22.59 -7.10 10.94
C PRO A 13 21.48 -7.48 9.96
N TYR A 14 21.27 -6.64 8.93
CA TYR A 14 20.41 -7.00 7.83
C TYR A 14 20.97 -8.26 7.16
N ARG A 15 20.14 -9.29 7.06
CA ARG A 15 20.49 -10.52 6.35
C ARG A 15 20.60 -10.17 4.86
N GLN A 16 21.53 -10.80 4.14
CA GLN A 16 21.57 -10.71 2.68
C GLN A 16 20.19 -11.04 2.09
N SER A 17 19.80 -10.35 1.02
CA SER A 17 18.54 -10.60 0.31
C SER A 17 18.40 -12.06 -0.08
N ARG A 18 17.19 -12.58 0.09
CA ARG A 18 16.81 -13.96 -0.23
C ARG A 18 15.49 -13.91 -0.96
N GLU A 19 15.22 -14.92 -1.78
CA GLU A 19 13.86 -15.19 -2.21
C GLU A 19 13.02 -15.48 -0.97
N GLY A 20 12.04 -14.62 -0.71
CA GLY A 20 11.12 -14.75 0.40
C GLY A 20 10.09 -15.85 0.18
N PHE A 21 9.21 -16.04 1.18
CA PHE A 21 8.20 -17.10 1.17
C PHE A 21 7.29 -17.08 -0.07
N PHE A 22 6.91 -15.89 -0.56
CA PHE A 22 6.05 -15.79 -1.73
C PHE A 22 6.80 -15.95 -3.07
N GLY A 23 8.11 -16.19 -3.05
CA GLY A 23 8.95 -16.32 -4.24
C GLY A 23 9.23 -14.98 -4.93
N ALA A 24 9.75 -15.03 -6.16
CA ALA A 24 10.22 -13.86 -6.89
C ALA A 24 9.15 -12.76 -7.08
N LYS A 25 9.56 -11.51 -6.98
CA LYS A 25 8.71 -10.34 -7.21
C LYS A 25 8.13 -10.35 -8.63
N THR A 26 6.86 -9.98 -8.75
CA THR A 26 6.18 -9.79 -10.06
C THR A 26 5.58 -8.40 -10.22
N ALA A 27 5.51 -7.62 -9.14
CA ALA A 27 5.05 -6.23 -9.16
C ALA A 27 5.91 -5.34 -10.07
N THR A 28 5.29 -4.34 -10.70
CA THR A 28 5.97 -3.41 -11.61
C THR A 28 6.77 -2.34 -10.87
N LEU A 29 6.44 -2.05 -9.61
CA LEU A 29 7.12 -1.06 -8.77
C LEU A 29 7.66 -1.69 -7.47
N ASN A 30 8.72 -1.11 -6.90
CA ASN A 30 9.27 -1.46 -5.57
C ASN A 30 9.35 -0.17 -4.74
N PHE A 31 9.10 -0.25 -3.44
CA PHE A 31 9.27 0.88 -2.54
C PHE A 31 10.59 0.85 -1.77
N CYS A 32 11.36 -0.25 -1.88
CA CYS A 32 12.73 -0.35 -1.36
C CYS A 32 12.82 0.15 0.10
N GLU A 33 11.90 -0.30 0.95
CA GLU A 33 11.83 0.07 2.37
C GLU A 33 13.18 0.00 3.08
N GLU A 34 13.96 -1.02 2.74
CA GLU A 34 15.25 -1.30 3.32
C GLU A 34 16.37 -0.77 2.40
N ALA A 35 16.44 0.55 2.21
CA ALA A 35 17.59 1.17 1.54
C ALA A 35 18.76 1.31 2.52
N SER A 36 19.64 0.30 2.61
CA SER A 36 20.87 0.49 3.39
C SER A 36 21.84 1.43 2.63
N THR A 37 22.09 2.57 3.24
CA THR A 37 23.17 3.51 2.93
C THR A 37 24.52 2.81 3.05
N ARG A 38 24.99 2.21 1.95
CA ARG A 38 26.43 1.97 1.72
C ARG A 38 26.85 2.51 0.37
N ILE A 39 26.86 3.84 0.27
CA ILE A 39 27.96 4.50 -0.45
C ILE A 39 29.20 4.32 0.43
N SER A 40 29.90 3.20 0.25
CA SER A 40 31.29 3.03 0.67
C SER A 40 31.99 2.09 -0.28
N ARG A 41 32.32 2.68 -1.44
CA ARG A 41 33.63 2.63 -2.10
C ARG A 41 34.22 1.24 -2.44
N ALA A 42 34.51 1.10 -3.75
CA ALA A 42 35.26 0.04 -4.42
C ALA A 42 34.45 -1.24 -4.74
N TYR A 43 33.70 -1.22 -5.84
CA TYR A 43 34.07 -1.90 -7.09
C TYR A 43 33.15 -1.35 -8.19
N THR A 44 33.77 -0.60 -9.09
CA THR A 44 33.16 -0.02 -10.28
C THR A 44 32.72 -1.15 -11.24
N TRP A 45 31.83 -0.82 -12.19
CA TRP A 45 31.45 -1.57 -13.41
C TRP A 45 30.44 -2.76 -13.38
N ARG A 46 29.64 -3.00 -12.34
CA ARG A 46 28.41 -3.84 -12.47
C ARG A 46 27.25 -3.38 -11.58
N THR A 47 26.80 -2.14 -11.77
CA THR A 47 25.73 -1.52 -10.97
C THR A 47 24.78 -0.74 -11.87
N GLU A 48 24.03 -1.47 -12.69
CA GLU A 48 22.91 -0.86 -13.43
C GLU A 48 21.64 -1.71 -13.31
N TYR A 49 21.81 -3.02 -13.08
CA TYR A 49 20.72 -3.92 -12.79
C TYR A 49 20.71 -4.43 -11.35
N ALA A 50 21.68 -4.09 -10.50
CA ALA A 50 21.90 -4.77 -9.21
C ALA A 50 21.19 -4.20 -7.99
N ASP A 51 20.71 -2.96 -8.10
CA ASP A 51 20.44 -2.16 -6.90
C ASP A 51 18.93 -2.06 -6.58
N GLN A 52 18.04 -2.54 -7.47
CA GLN A 52 16.58 -2.36 -7.34
C GLN A 52 15.85 -3.52 -6.62
N TRP A 53 16.54 -4.62 -6.35
CA TRP A 53 16.00 -5.86 -5.75
C TRP A 53 16.73 -6.30 -4.49
N PHE A 54 17.71 -5.53 -4.03
CA PHE A 54 18.70 -6.08 -3.10
C PHE A 54 18.21 -6.21 -1.66
N GLN A 55 16.99 -5.79 -1.29
CA GLN A 55 16.62 -5.66 0.12
C GLN A 55 15.18 -6.07 0.46
N ASP A 56 14.38 -6.61 -0.47
CA ASP A 56 13.08 -7.17 -0.07
C ASP A 56 13.30 -8.39 0.86
N TYR A 57 12.44 -8.57 1.86
CA TYR A 57 12.53 -9.63 2.90
C TYR A 57 13.76 -9.51 3.82
N ALA A 58 14.36 -8.33 4.00
CA ALA A 58 15.57 -8.24 4.84
C ALA A 58 15.28 -8.39 6.33
N MET A 59 14.14 -7.86 6.82
CA MET A 59 13.65 -8.07 8.19
C MET A 59 12.98 -9.43 8.43
N SER A 60 12.28 -10.01 7.45
CA SER A 60 11.50 -11.25 7.63
C SER A 60 11.44 -12.09 6.36
N TYR A 61 11.49 -13.42 6.49
CA TYR A 61 11.27 -14.34 5.37
C TYR A 61 9.80 -14.37 4.88
N TRP A 62 8.86 -13.96 5.72
CA TRP A 62 7.42 -14.07 5.45
C TRP A 62 6.79 -12.80 4.89
N CYS A 63 7.50 -11.67 4.93
CA CYS A 63 6.96 -10.37 4.60
C CYS A 63 8.03 -9.56 3.88
N ALA A 64 7.73 -9.13 2.66
CA ALA A 64 8.71 -8.47 1.80
C ALA A 64 9.10 -7.08 2.32
N GLU A 65 8.13 -6.25 2.70
CA GLU A 65 8.36 -4.92 3.28
C GLU A 65 7.61 -4.82 4.62
N VAL A 66 8.30 -5.05 5.72
CA VAL A 66 7.70 -5.19 7.06
C VAL A 66 7.13 -3.88 7.59
N CYS A 67 7.82 -2.74 7.49
CA CYS A 67 7.26 -1.49 8.03
C CYS A 67 6.06 -0.99 7.20
N ASN A 68 6.08 -1.14 5.87
CA ASN A 68 4.99 -0.80 4.97
C ASN A 68 3.78 -1.71 5.24
N THR A 69 4.02 -3.01 5.46
CA THR A 69 2.96 -3.94 5.84
C THR A 69 2.35 -3.58 7.21
N LEU A 70 3.18 -3.32 8.22
CA LEU A 70 2.73 -2.98 9.57
C LEU A 70 2.00 -1.63 9.65
N THR A 71 2.49 -0.63 8.92
CA THR A 71 1.84 0.68 8.85
C THR A 71 0.49 0.60 8.15
N ASN A 72 0.32 -0.27 7.16
CA ASN A 72 -0.97 -0.52 6.54
C ASN A 72 -1.92 -1.38 7.40
N ILE A 73 -1.42 -2.26 8.25
CA ILE A 73 -2.25 -2.95 9.26
C ILE A 73 -2.91 -1.95 10.22
N LEU A 74 -2.28 -0.80 10.49
CA LEU A 74 -2.90 0.27 11.27
C LEU A 74 -4.20 0.78 10.61
N PHE A 75 -4.28 0.79 9.28
CA PHE A 75 -5.48 1.22 8.57
C PHE A 75 -6.63 0.23 8.77
N LEU A 76 -6.35 -1.08 8.83
CA LEU A 76 -7.35 -2.10 9.16
C LEU A 76 -7.91 -1.88 10.57
N TRP A 77 -7.03 -1.57 11.52
CA TRP A 77 -7.43 -1.28 12.89
C TRP A 77 -8.26 0.01 12.99
N LEU A 78 -7.79 1.10 12.38
CA LEU A 78 -8.51 2.37 12.34
C LEU A 78 -9.87 2.25 11.64
N GLY A 79 -9.93 1.54 10.51
CA GLY A 79 -11.17 1.28 9.77
C GLY A 79 -12.17 0.50 10.61
N SER A 80 -11.73 -0.57 11.27
CA SER A 80 -12.56 -1.36 12.18
C SER A 80 -13.10 -0.53 13.36
N ARG A 81 -12.27 0.34 13.95
CA ARG A 81 -12.71 1.27 15.01
C ARG A 81 -13.69 2.31 14.47
N GLY A 82 -13.46 2.82 13.26
CA GLY A 82 -14.35 3.73 12.55
C GLY A 82 -15.74 3.13 12.33
N ILE A 83 -15.81 1.91 11.78
CA ILE A 83 -17.07 1.17 11.58
C ILE A 83 -17.80 0.98 12.91
N ARG A 84 -17.11 0.50 13.94
CA ARG A 84 -17.69 0.28 15.27
C ARG A 84 -18.21 1.58 15.87
N SER A 85 -17.49 2.68 15.71
CA SER A 85 -17.90 4.01 16.18
C SER A 85 -19.13 4.50 15.43
N ALA A 86 -19.14 4.40 14.11
CA ALA A 86 -20.27 4.80 13.26
C ALA A 86 -21.54 4.03 13.60
N TYR A 87 -21.42 2.72 13.82
CA TYR A 87 -22.54 1.89 14.23
C TYR A 87 -23.07 2.26 15.63
N ARG A 88 -22.17 2.45 16.62
CA ARG A 88 -22.56 2.77 18.00
C ARG A 88 -23.21 4.14 18.16
N ASN A 89 -22.76 5.12 17.38
CA ASN A 89 -23.26 6.49 17.43
C ASN A 89 -24.38 6.76 16.41
N CYS A 90 -24.92 5.71 15.77
CA CYS A 90 -25.99 5.80 14.77
C CYS A 90 -25.70 6.81 13.65
N HIS A 91 -24.44 6.86 13.18
CA HIS A 91 -24.08 7.71 12.05
C HIS A 91 -24.74 7.20 10.76
N PRO A 92 -25.02 8.10 9.80
CA PRO A 92 -25.51 7.72 8.47
C PRO A 92 -24.66 6.60 7.84
N SER A 93 -25.31 5.69 7.12
CA SER A 93 -24.68 4.50 6.55
C SER A 93 -23.50 4.81 5.61
N VAL A 94 -23.47 6.00 5.01
CA VAL A 94 -22.36 6.49 4.18
C VAL A 94 -21.01 6.45 4.90
N PHE A 95 -20.98 6.70 6.22
CA PHE A 95 -19.75 6.61 7.00
C PHE A 95 -19.27 5.16 7.15
N ILE A 96 -20.20 4.21 7.33
CA ILE A 96 -19.87 2.79 7.40
C ILE A 96 -19.31 2.33 6.05
N VAL A 97 -19.97 2.69 4.95
CA VAL A 97 -19.50 2.35 3.60
C VAL A 97 -18.13 2.96 3.32
N GLY A 98 -17.89 4.21 3.72
CA GLY A 98 -16.58 4.87 3.62
C GLY A 98 -15.49 4.14 4.42
N PHE A 99 -15.76 3.75 5.67
CA PHE A 99 -14.79 2.99 6.47
C PHE A 99 -14.56 1.56 5.97
N VAL A 100 -15.57 0.93 5.34
CA VAL A 100 -15.39 -0.35 4.64
C VAL A 100 -14.43 -0.17 3.46
N GLY A 101 -14.64 0.86 2.62
CA GLY A 101 -13.71 1.18 1.52
C GLY A 101 -12.29 1.44 2.02
N TYR A 102 -12.14 2.26 3.07
CA TYR A 102 -10.87 2.51 3.74
C TYR A 102 -10.18 1.23 4.25
N THR A 103 -10.96 0.28 4.80
CA THR A 103 -10.43 -1.02 5.25
C THR A 103 -9.97 -1.88 4.07
N VAL A 104 -10.69 -1.86 2.94
CA VAL A 104 -10.29 -2.57 1.71
C VAL A 104 -8.98 -2.01 1.16
N VAL A 105 -8.80 -0.69 1.16
CA VAL A 105 -7.52 -0.04 0.79
C VAL A 105 -6.38 -0.51 1.67
N GLY A 106 -6.54 -0.45 3.00
CA GLY A 106 -5.52 -0.94 3.93
C GLY A 106 -5.20 -2.42 3.74
N LEU A 107 -6.19 -3.25 3.41
CA LEU A 107 -6.01 -4.67 3.15
C LEU A 107 -5.23 -4.91 1.85
N GLY A 108 -5.60 -4.22 0.77
CA GLY A 108 -4.90 -4.29 -0.51
C GLY A 108 -3.43 -3.93 -0.36
N SER A 109 -3.15 -2.80 0.28
CA SER A 109 -1.79 -2.32 0.52
C SER A 109 -0.98 -3.27 1.43
N THR A 110 -1.59 -3.77 2.53
CA THR A 110 -0.94 -4.76 3.41
C THR A 110 -0.52 -6.01 2.62
N LEU A 111 -1.39 -6.54 1.78
CA LEU A 111 -1.11 -7.75 1.01
C LEU A 111 -0.12 -7.48 -0.14
N PHE A 112 -0.16 -6.30 -0.75
CA PHE A 112 0.82 -5.89 -1.74
C PHE A 112 2.23 -5.82 -1.14
N HIS A 113 2.42 -5.08 -0.05
CA HIS A 113 3.72 -4.92 0.60
C HIS A 113 4.23 -6.21 1.27
N ALA A 114 3.34 -7.10 1.70
CA ALA A 114 3.75 -8.40 2.22
C ALA A 114 4.30 -9.33 1.13
N THR A 115 3.80 -9.23 -0.11
CA THR A 115 4.01 -10.25 -1.15
C THR A 115 4.76 -9.77 -2.39
N LEU A 116 4.69 -8.48 -2.71
CA LEU A 116 5.19 -7.83 -3.94
C LEU A 116 4.72 -8.53 -5.23
N LYS A 117 3.46 -8.99 -5.22
CA LYS A 117 2.83 -9.66 -6.36
C LYS A 117 1.96 -8.71 -7.17
N TYR A 118 2.04 -8.84 -8.50
CA TYR A 118 1.28 -8.02 -9.43
C TYR A 118 -0.24 -8.04 -9.19
N PRO A 119 -0.89 -9.20 -8.92
CA PRO A 119 -2.31 -9.19 -8.57
C PRO A 119 -2.62 -8.37 -7.31
N MET A 120 -1.75 -8.41 -6.30
CA MET A 120 -1.96 -7.63 -5.07
C MET A 120 -1.67 -6.15 -5.28
N GLN A 121 -0.75 -5.81 -6.19
CA GLN A 121 -0.55 -4.43 -6.64
C GLN A 121 -1.82 -3.87 -7.27
N LEU A 122 -2.47 -4.64 -8.15
CA LEU A 122 -3.76 -4.24 -8.74
C LEU A 122 -4.83 -4.04 -7.67
N VAL A 123 -4.90 -4.92 -6.67
CA VAL A 123 -5.86 -4.77 -5.56
C VAL A 123 -5.60 -3.48 -4.77
N ASP A 124 -4.34 -3.17 -4.45
CA ASP A 124 -3.97 -1.93 -3.75
C ASP A 124 -4.35 -0.69 -4.58
N GLU A 125 -3.86 -0.59 -5.81
CA GLU A 125 -4.10 0.57 -6.69
C GLU A 125 -5.59 0.77 -7.01
N LEU A 126 -6.31 -0.28 -7.38
CA LEU A 126 -7.71 -0.18 -7.77
C LEU A 126 -8.63 0.08 -6.56
N SER A 127 -8.32 -0.48 -5.39
CA SER A 127 -9.11 -0.21 -4.17
C SER A 127 -9.09 1.27 -3.78
N MET A 128 -7.95 1.96 -3.96
CA MET A 128 -7.83 3.40 -3.74
C MET A 128 -8.70 4.20 -4.70
N ILE A 129 -8.75 3.82 -5.98
CA ILE A 129 -9.57 4.49 -7.00
C ILE A 129 -11.05 4.33 -6.68
N TYR A 130 -11.51 3.11 -6.41
CA TYR A 130 -12.92 2.85 -6.10
C TYR A 130 -13.38 3.54 -4.83
N THR A 131 -12.56 3.51 -3.78
CA THR A 131 -12.88 4.17 -2.51
C THR A 131 -12.93 5.68 -2.69
N THR A 132 -12.00 6.27 -3.44
CA THR A 132 -12.01 7.70 -3.76
C THR A 132 -13.27 8.08 -4.55
N CYS A 133 -13.63 7.31 -5.58
CA CYS A 133 -14.85 7.55 -6.37
C CYS A 133 -16.10 7.50 -5.48
N LEU A 134 -16.17 6.52 -4.57
CA LEU A 134 -17.25 6.39 -3.59
C LEU A 134 -17.34 7.60 -2.67
N MET A 135 -16.20 8.08 -2.14
CA MET A 135 -16.15 9.25 -1.28
C MET A 135 -16.46 10.55 -2.02
N CYS A 136 -16.02 10.70 -3.27
CA CYS A 136 -16.41 11.81 -4.14
C CYS A 136 -17.93 11.81 -4.37
N PHE A 137 -18.50 10.65 -4.70
CA PHE A 137 -19.95 10.52 -4.84
C PHE A 137 -20.67 10.92 -3.55
N ALA A 138 -20.29 10.33 -2.41
CA ALA A 138 -20.89 10.60 -1.10
C ALA A 138 -20.83 12.09 -0.72
N THR A 139 -19.71 12.76 -1.00
CA THR A 139 -19.49 14.15 -0.64
C THR A 139 -20.24 15.12 -1.56
N PHE A 140 -20.12 14.93 -2.88
CA PHE A 140 -20.66 15.88 -3.85
C PHE A 140 -22.13 15.65 -4.19
N SER A 141 -22.68 14.45 -3.97
CA SER A 141 -24.13 14.19 -4.12
C SER A 141 -24.95 14.67 -2.92
N TYR A 142 -24.31 14.96 -1.78
CA TYR A 142 -25.01 15.37 -0.56
C TYR A 142 -25.83 16.65 -0.79
N ALA A 143 -27.12 16.60 -0.45
CA ALA A 143 -28.07 17.69 -0.62
C ALA A 143 -28.18 18.25 -2.06
N ARG A 144 -27.87 17.44 -3.08
CA ARG A 144 -28.04 17.78 -4.50
C ARG A 144 -29.26 17.09 -5.11
N SER A 145 -29.64 17.54 -6.32
CA SER A 145 -30.75 16.92 -7.05
C SER A 145 -30.46 15.47 -7.40
N THR A 146 -31.51 14.66 -7.53
CA THR A 146 -31.40 13.25 -7.94
C THR A 146 -30.72 13.12 -9.30
N VAL A 147 -31.07 13.98 -10.25
CA VAL A 147 -30.48 14.01 -11.60
C VAL A 147 -28.97 14.26 -11.52
N PHE A 148 -28.53 15.24 -10.74
CA PHE A 148 -27.10 15.52 -10.59
C PHE A 148 -26.37 14.33 -9.94
N SER A 149 -26.97 13.71 -8.94
CA SER A 149 -26.38 12.57 -8.24
C SER A 149 -26.23 11.36 -9.18
N TYR A 150 -27.23 11.04 -9.99
CA TYR A 150 -27.13 9.98 -11.01
C TYR A 150 -26.06 10.29 -12.07
N LEU A 151 -26.02 11.53 -12.56
CA LEU A 151 -24.99 11.95 -13.52
C LEU A 151 -23.58 11.81 -12.93
N LEU A 152 -23.37 12.27 -11.70
CA LEU A 152 -22.09 12.16 -11.02
C LEU A 152 -21.70 10.68 -10.81
N GLY A 153 -22.63 9.86 -10.35
CA GLY A 153 -22.38 8.42 -10.11
C GLY A 153 -22.02 7.67 -11.39
N THR A 154 -22.71 7.95 -12.50
CA THR A 154 -22.41 7.33 -13.80
C THR A 154 -21.04 7.76 -14.34
N VAL A 155 -20.68 9.04 -14.24
CA VAL A 155 -19.36 9.54 -14.64
C VAL A 155 -18.24 8.91 -13.81
N LEU A 156 -18.37 8.89 -12.48
CA LEU A 156 -17.35 8.31 -11.60
C LEU A 156 -17.18 6.80 -11.82
N THR A 157 -18.29 6.08 -12.03
CA THR A 157 -18.24 4.65 -12.35
C THR A 157 -17.58 4.39 -13.70
N GLY A 158 -17.90 5.21 -14.72
CA GLY A 158 -17.27 5.12 -16.04
C GLY A 158 -15.77 5.40 -16.00
N LEU A 159 -15.35 6.38 -15.21
CA LEU A 159 -13.92 6.69 -14.99
C LEU A 159 -13.20 5.52 -14.32
N ALA A 160 -13.75 4.98 -13.22
CA ALA A 160 -13.14 3.87 -12.49
C ALA A 160 -13.04 2.59 -13.37
N TRP A 161 -14.08 2.32 -14.16
CA TRP A 161 -14.09 1.24 -15.15
C TRP A 161 -13.00 1.44 -16.22
N PHE A 162 -12.91 2.64 -16.80
CA PHE A 162 -11.91 2.97 -17.80
C PHE A 162 -10.49 2.74 -17.27
N ILE A 163 -10.19 3.22 -16.05
CA ILE A 163 -8.87 3.00 -15.45
C ILE A 163 -8.62 1.50 -15.25
N THR A 164 -9.58 0.76 -14.71
CA THR A 164 -9.43 -0.67 -14.44
C THR A 164 -9.09 -1.48 -15.69
N VAL A 165 -9.78 -1.24 -16.80
CA VAL A 165 -9.54 -1.92 -18.07
C VAL A 165 -8.18 -1.55 -18.67
N ARG A 166 -7.65 -0.36 -18.37
CA ARG A 166 -6.33 0.08 -18.84
C ARG A 166 -5.19 -0.41 -17.96
N THR A 167 -5.44 -0.65 -16.67
CA THR A 167 -4.41 -1.06 -15.70
C THR A 167 -4.25 -2.58 -15.61
N ALA A 168 -5.30 -3.37 -15.83
CA ALA A 168 -5.22 -4.83 -15.87
C ALA A 168 -5.03 -5.31 -17.33
N PRO A 169 -3.80 -5.62 -17.79
CA PRO A 169 -3.60 -6.24 -19.09
C PRO A 169 -4.23 -7.64 -19.06
N VAL A 170 -5.16 -7.88 -19.99
CA VAL A 170 -5.72 -9.20 -20.29
C VAL A 170 -4.68 -10.06 -21.00
#